data_AF-A0A553V398-F1
#
_entry.id   AF-A0A553V398-F1
#
_cell.length_a   1.000
_cell.length_b   1.000
_cell.length_c   1.000
_cell.angle_alpha   90.00
_cell.angle_beta   90.00
_cell.angle_gamma   90.00
#
_symmetry.space_group_name_H-M   'P 1'
#
loop_
_entity.id
_entity.type
_entity.pdbx_description
1 polymer ?
#
loop_
_entity_poly.entity_id
_entity_poly.type
_entity_poly.pdbx_seq_one_letter_code
_entity_poly.pdbx_strand_id
1 'polypeptide(L)'
;MTSLQAGEKQPLTQTQLELRVQHDLPGLDISLFALDGERQMSGDESIVFYNNPSLPGGGVSGQFGEREATFRLDLTKLQGVERLMLTASHDEWPLKRAGVLRAEVASFSFEPLSAFQNEKAAMLLELYRHRGEWKLAAVGQGFAGGLADLIGYFGGEVEAASEEAPTQAAPPTPPTPASSVSLVKVVSLSKPISLKKGEQVSLRKEDGAPDLDFLSMGLGWDAAGGKGSIDLDAGCLLFDEEFKHLETVFFMRLNSSNKSVRHSGDNLTGAGEGDDEVIFVELSKLPERAAHLVFVVNAFSGHKFSDVKRAFCRLFVTETKQELAHFDLSGGEATTGMLMSRLSRSAAGGGWQMTALGISAPAMTARGSIKRAQQELRDSR
;
A
#
# COMPACT_ATOMS: atom_id res chain seq x y z
N MET A 1 19.52 8.44 -32.14
CA MET A 1 18.12 8.08 -31.88
C MET A 1 17.23 8.91 -32.78
N THR A 2 16.15 8.32 -33.30
CA THR A 2 15.12 9.00 -34.08
C THR A 2 14.11 9.62 -33.12
N SER A 3 13.89 10.94 -33.22
CA SER A 3 12.91 11.63 -32.37
C SER A 3 11.50 11.46 -32.93
N LEU A 4 10.57 11.01 -32.08
CA LEU A 4 9.17 10.81 -32.43
C LEU A 4 8.33 12.06 -32.16
N GLN A 5 7.29 12.26 -32.96
CA GLN A 5 6.23 13.22 -32.67
C GLN A 5 5.02 12.53 -32.04
N ALA A 6 4.21 13.26 -31.27
CA ALA A 6 2.98 12.72 -30.70
C ALA A 6 2.05 12.18 -31.81
N GLY A 7 1.50 10.99 -31.61
CA GLY A 7 0.71 10.24 -32.58
C GLY A 7 1.51 9.38 -33.58
N GLU A 8 2.83 9.52 -33.63
CA GLU A 8 3.68 8.76 -34.55
C GLU A 8 3.79 7.28 -34.14
N LYS A 9 3.78 6.38 -35.13
CA LYS A 9 3.82 4.92 -34.93
C LYS A 9 4.98 4.31 -35.69
N GLN A 10 5.74 3.44 -35.04
CA GLN A 10 6.91 2.78 -35.61
C GLN A 10 6.86 1.26 -35.36
N PRO A 11 7.33 0.42 -36.29
CA PRO A 11 7.47 -1.02 -36.04
C PRO A 11 8.60 -1.29 -35.03
N LEU A 12 8.44 -2.29 -34.17
CA LEU A 12 9.51 -2.80 -33.32
C LEU A 12 10.00 -4.14 -33.87
N THR A 13 11.26 -4.18 -34.31
CA THR A 13 11.89 -5.39 -34.85
C THR A 13 12.57 -6.23 -33.78
N GLN A 14 12.85 -5.63 -32.62
CA GLN A 14 13.49 -6.29 -31.48
C GLN A 14 12.43 -6.77 -30.49
N THR A 15 12.63 -7.95 -29.92
CA THR A 15 11.77 -8.53 -28.89
C THR A 15 12.33 -8.37 -27.48
N GLN A 16 13.64 -8.09 -27.37
CA GLN A 16 14.28 -7.67 -26.14
C GLN A 16 14.62 -6.19 -26.24
N LEU A 17 14.08 -5.39 -25.33
CA LEU A 17 14.14 -3.94 -25.37
C LEU A 17 14.53 -3.40 -24.01
N GLU A 18 15.22 -2.27 -24.02
CA GLU A 18 15.36 -1.41 -22.86
C GLU A 18 14.58 -0.12 -23.14
N LEU A 19 13.68 0.20 -22.22
CA LEU A 19 12.94 1.45 -22.21
C LEU A 19 13.49 2.30 -21.06
N ARG A 20 13.94 3.51 -21.35
CA ARG A 20 14.50 4.42 -20.36
C ARG A 20 13.70 5.71 -20.31
N VAL A 21 13.47 6.23 -19.11
CA VAL A 21 12.87 7.54 -18.88
C VAL A 21 13.84 8.38 -18.06
N GLN A 22 14.02 9.64 -18.45
CA GLN A 22 14.81 10.63 -17.74
C GLN A 22 13.95 11.85 -17.44
N HIS A 23 14.09 12.40 -16.22
CA HIS A 23 13.37 13.60 -15.80
C HIS A 23 14.13 14.40 -14.73
N ASP A 24 13.78 15.67 -14.52
CA ASP A 24 14.33 16.49 -13.42
C ASP A 24 13.34 16.78 -12.29
N LEU A 25 12.10 16.28 -12.35
CA LEU A 25 11.12 16.44 -11.27
C LEU A 25 11.33 15.42 -10.14
N PRO A 26 11.69 15.82 -8.91
CA PRO A 26 11.73 14.90 -7.79
C PRO A 26 10.34 14.38 -7.44
N GLY A 27 10.21 13.10 -7.09
CA GLY A 27 8.92 12.49 -6.76
C GLY A 27 8.02 12.22 -7.97
N LEU A 28 8.54 12.33 -9.19
CA LEU A 28 7.84 11.86 -10.38
C LEU A 28 7.86 10.33 -10.43
N ASP A 29 6.68 9.74 -10.48
CA ASP A 29 6.50 8.31 -10.61
C ASP A 29 6.44 7.92 -12.08
N ILE A 30 7.30 6.98 -12.49
CA ILE A 30 7.26 6.37 -13.80
C ILE A 30 6.73 4.95 -13.66
N SER A 31 5.71 4.61 -14.45
CA SER A 31 5.04 3.31 -14.40
C SER A 31 4.85 2.73 -15.80
N LEU A 32 4.79 1.40 -15.88
CA LEU A 32 4.50 0.67 -17.11
C LEU A 32 3.32 -0.27 -16.88
N PHE A 33 2.21 0.00 -17.54
CA PHE A 33 0.95 -0.72 -17.42
C PHE A 33 0.88 -1.82 -18.48
N ALA A 34 0.68 -3.07 -18.07
CA ALA A 34 0.40 -4.17 -18.97
C ALA A 34 -1.11 -4.33 -19.17
N LEU A 35 -1.56 -4.20 -20.42
CA LEU A 35 -2.98 -4.17 -20.77
C LEU A 35 -3.31 -5.26 -21.78
N ASP A 36 -4.57 -5.67 -21.76
CA ASP A 36 -5.13 -6.60 -22.75
C ASP A 36 -5.46 -5.91 -24.09
N GLY A 37 -6.11 -6.65 -25.00
CA GLY A 37 -6.51 -6.16 -26.33
C GLY A 37 -7.47 -4.97 -26.28
N GLU A 38 -8.31 -4.91 -25.24
CA GLU A 38 -9.33 -3.89 -24.99
C GLU A 38 -8.77 -2.69 -24.19
N ARG A 39 -7.44 -2.63 -23.98
CA ARG A 39 -6.76 -1.60 -23.16
C ARG A 39 -7.19 -1.63 -21.69
N GLN A 40 -7.61 -2.78 -21.18
CA GLN A 40 -7.98 -2.95 -19.78
C GLN A 40 -6.85 -3.59 -18.99
N MET A 41 -6.75 -3.22 -17.72
CA MET A 41 -5.88 -3.89 -16.76
C MET A 41 -6.57 -5.14 -16.22
N SER A 42 -5.82 -6.22 -15.99
CA SER A 42 -6.35 -7.41 -15.31
C SER A 42 -6.33 -7.30 -13.77
N GLY A 43 -5.76 -6.21 -13.26
CA GLY A 43 -5.51 -5.95 -11.83
C GLY A 43 -4.25 -5.09 -11.64
N ASP A 44 -4.01 -4.63 -10.42
CA ASP A 44 -2.86 -3.77 -10.08
C ASP A 44 -1.51 -4.46 -10.29
N GLU A 45 -1.47 -5.81 -10.24
CA GLU A 45 -0.26 -6.60 -10.52
C GLU A 45 0.23 -6.47 -11.96
N SER A 46 -0.59 -5.93 -12.85
CA SER A 46 -0.23 -5.62 -14.24
C SER A 46 0.59 -4.33 -14.38
N ILE A 47 0.85 -3.60 -13.30
CA ILE A 47 1.59 -2.33 -13.32
C ILE A 47 3.00 -2.54 -12.77
N VAL A 48 4.01 -2.16 -13.56
CA VAL A 48 5.41 -2.15 -13.13
C VAL A 48 5.85 -0.73 -12.78
N PHE A 49 6.32 -0.55 -11.55
CA PHE A 49 6.76 0.74 -11.01
C PHE A 49 7.72 0.50 -9.83
N TYR A 50 8.21 1.55 -9.17
CA TYR A 50 9.28 1.41 -8.16
C TYR A 50 8.97 0.42 -7.02
N ASN A 51 7.69 0.23 -6.68
CA ASN A 51 7.24 -0.67 -5.61
C ASN A 51 6.75 -2.05 -6.12
N ASN A 52 6.58 -2.19 -7.43
CA ASN A 52 6.33 -3.47 -8.10
C ASN A 52 7.25 -3.58 -9.32
N PRO A 53 8.55 -3.85 -9.13
CA PRO A 53 9.54 -3.70 -10.19
C PRO A 53 9.50 -4.83 -11.22
N SER A 54 8.52 -5.73 -11.22
CA SER A 54 8.41 -6.80 -12.23
C SER A 54 7.00 -7.37 -12.31
N LEU A 55 6.61 -7.83 -13.51
CA LEU A 55 5.35 -8.57 -13.68
C LEU A 55 5.45 -9.99 -13.10
N PRO A 56 4.38 -10.54 -12.49
CA PRO A 56 4.34 -11.92 -11.98
C PRO A 56 4.62 -12.99 -13.04
N GLY A 57 4.23 -12.74 -14.30
CA GLY A 57 4.49 -13.61 -15.45
C GLY A 57 5.87 -13.43 -16.10
N GLY A 58 6.70 -12.53 -15.56
CA GLY A 58 7.96 -12.13 -16.17
C GLY A 58 7.78 -11.24 -17.40
N GLY A 59 8.83 -11.11 -18.21
CA GLY A 59 8.80 -10.31 -19.45
C GLY A 59 8.96 -8.80 -19.25
N VAL A 60 8.74 -8.27 -18.05
CA VAL A 60 9.07 -6.87 -17.72
C VAL A 60 9.75 -6.81 -16.35
N SER A 61 10.84 -6.05 -16.26
CA SER A 61 11.45 -5.65 -14.99
C SER A 61 11.91 -4.20 -15.02
N GLY A 62 11.60 -3.41 -13.99
CA GLY A 62 11.98 -2.01 -13.82
C GLY A 62 13.12 -1.81 -12.82
N GLN A 63 13.92 -0.78 -13.04
CA GLN A 63 14.92 -0.23 -12.13
C GLN A 63 14.66 1.28 -12.02
N PHE A 64 14.60 1.81 -10.81
CA PHE A 64 14.14 3.17 -10.56
C PHE A 64 15.18 3.92 -9.73
N GLY A 65 15.57 5.08 -10.22
CA GLY A 65 16.41 6.07 -9.54
C GLY A 65 15.64 7.37 -9.34
N GLU A 66 16.29 8.36 -8.73
CA GLU A 66 15.66 9.65 -8.40
C GLU A 66 15.26 10.47 -9.64
N ARG A 67 15.97 10.28 -10.76
CA ARG A 67 15.80 11.05 -12.01
C ARG A 67 15.72 10.17 -13.25
N GLU A 68 15.71 8.85 -13.07
CA GLU A 68 15.66 7.91 -14.17
C GLU A 68 14.87 6.66 -13.81
N ALA A 69 14.18 6.08 -14.78
CA ALA A 69 13.54 4.78 -14.68
C ALA A 69 13.87 3.96 -15.92
N THR A 70 14.27 2.71 -15.73
CA THR A 70 14.67 1.81 -16.80
C THR A 70 13.89 0.52 -16.72
N PHE A 71 13.19 0.15 -17.79
CA PHE A 71 12.45 -1.10 -17.92
C PHE A 71 13.15 -2.00 -18.95
N ARG A 72 13.50 -3.21 -18.53
CA ARG A 72 13.92 -4.28 -19.42
C ARG A 72 12.72 -5.12 -19.81
N LEU A 73 12.50 -5.24 -21.11
CA LEU A 73 11.35 -5.92 -21.69
C LEU A 73 11.83 -7.14 -22.48
N ASP A 74 11.17 -8.26 -22.28
CA ASP A 74 11.24 -9.46 -23.10
C ASP A 74 9.82 -9.78 -23.58
N LEU A 75 9.49 -9.21 -24.75
CA LEU A 75 8.17 -9.25 -25.36
C LEU A 75 7.71 -10.67 -25.72
N THR A 76 8.63 -11.65 -25.73
CA THR A 76 8.30 -13.05 -26.02
C THR A 76 7.66 -13.77 -24.83
N LYS A 77 7.79 -13.22 -23.62
CA LYS A 77 7.25 -13.80 -22.37
C LYS A 77 5.90 -13.21 -21.96
N LEU A 78 5.40 -12.21 -22.68
CA LEU A 78 4.18 -11.48 -22.36
C LEU A 78 2.95 -12.20 -22.91
N GLN A 79 2.53 -13.29 -22.24
CA GLN A 79 1.28 -13.97 -22.56
C GLN A 79 0.08 -13.21 -21.98
N GLY A 80 -0.98 -13.02 -22.76
CA GLY A 80 -2.19 -12.30 -22.34
C GLY A 80 -2.08 -10.77 -22.36
N VAL A 81 -0.87 -10.23 -22.49
CA VAL A 81 -0.62 -8.79 -22.60
C VAL A 81 -0.50 -8.42 -24.08
N GLU A 82 -1.38 -7.54 -24.55
CA GLU A 82 -1.38 -7.05 -25.92
C GLU A 82 -0.81 -5.62 -26.02
N ARG A 83 -0.66 -4.92 -24.88
CA ARG A 83 -0.14 -3.55 -24.83
C ARG A 83 0.67 -3.30 -23.56
N LEU A 84 1.69 -2.47 -23.66
CA LEU A 84 2.43 -1.88 -22.55
C LEU A 84 2.33 -0.36 -22.67
N MET A 85 1.76 0.31 -21.67
CA MET A 85 1.66 1.77 -21.63
C MET A 85 2.64 2.34 -20.62
N LEU A 86 3.57 3.16 -21.11
CA LEU A 86 4.49 3.93 -20.27
C LEU A 86 3.82 5.22 -19.83
N THR A 87 3.81 5.47 -18.53
CA THR A 87 3.17 6.65 -17.94
C THR A 87 4.10 7.35 -16.96
N ALA A 88 3.81 8.64 -16.75
CA ALA A 88 4.44 9.46 -15.72
C ALA A 88 3.36 10.17 -14.90
N SER A 89 3.50 10.22 -13.58
CA SER A 89 2.54 10.89 -12.69
C SER A 89 3.22 11.56 -11.50
N HIS A 90 2.60 12.61 -10.98
CA HIS A 90 3.04 13.30 -9.77
C HIS A 90 1.83 13.77 -8.95
N ASP A 91 1.89 13.64 -7.62
CA ASP A 91 0.78 13.97 -6.73
C ASP A 91 0.51 15.49 -6.65
N GLU A 92 1.58 16.26 -6.41
CA GLU A 92 1.48 17.70 -6.16
C GLU A 92 1.59 18.58 -7.41
N TRP A 93 2.55 18.29 -8.30
CA TRP A 93 3.00 19.22 -9.33
C TRP A 93 2.64 18.79 -10.75
N PRO A 94 2.32 19.75 -11.65
CA PRO A 94 2.16 19.45 -13.07
C PRO A 94 3.45 18.97 -13.73
N LEU A 95 3.32 18.06 -14.71
CA LEU A 95 4.44 17.46 -15.42
C LEU A 95 5.33 18.47 -16.13
N LYS A 96 4.81 19.63 -16.56
CA LYS A 96 5.62 20.70 -17.18
C LYS A 96 6.77 21.19 -16.29
N ARG A 97 6.70 20.96 -14.98
CA ARG A 97 7.77 21.31 -14.03
C ARG A 97 8.97 20.36 -14.09
N ALA A 98 8.87 19.28 -14.84
CA ALA A 98 9.93 18.29 -14.91
C ALA A 98 11.21 18.76 -15.60
N GLY A 99 11.19 19.90 -16.30
CA GLY A 99 12.35 20.45 -17.00
C GLY A 99 12.75 19.60 -18.21
N VAL A 100 13.13 18.36 -17.95
CA VAL A 100 13.26 17.26 -18.90
C VAL A 100 12.20 16.20 -18.59
N LEU A 101 11.59 15.65 -19.63
CA LEU A 101 10.84 14.39 -19.58
C LEU A 101 11.05 13.70 -20.91
N ARG A 102 11.98 12.74 -20.93
CA ARG A 102 12.41 12.03 -22.13
C ARG A 102 12.20 10.54 -21.94
N ALA A 103 11.50 9.89 -22.88
CA ALA A 103 11.39 8.45 -22.96
C ALA A 103 12.17 7.93 -24.18
N GLU A 104 12.95 6.87 -24.00
CA GLU A 104 13.78 6.25 -25.03
C GLU A 104 13.48 4.76 -25.07
N VAL A 105 13.33 4.19 -26.28
CA VAL A 105 13.14 2.75 -26.47
C VAL A 105 13.70 2.34 -27.83
N ALA A 106 14.48 1.26 -27.87
CA ALA A 106 15.23 0.85 -29.06
C ALA A 106 16.07 2.02 -29.63
N SER A 107 15.83 2.40 -30.88
CA SER A 107 16.47 3.54 -31.55
C SER A 107 15.66 4.83 -31.49
N PHE A 108 14.55 4.87 -30.75
CA PHE A 108 13.59 5.98 -30.74
C PHE A 108 13.63 6.76 -29.42
N SER A 109 13.37 8.06 -29.50
CA SER A 109 13.24 8.97 -28.35
C SER A 109 11.98 9.82 -28.48
N PHE A 110 11.34 10.15 -27.37
CA PHE A 110 10.15 10.98 -27.31
C PHE A 110 10.23 11.97 -26.13
N GLU A 111 9.98 13.25 -26.41
CA GLU A 111 9.99 14.33 -25.42
C GLU A 111 8.64 15.07 -25.43
N PRO A 112 7.64 14.60 -24.67
CA PRO A 112 6.29 15.15 -24.70
C PRO A 112 6.09 16.42 -23.88
N LEU A 113 7.12 16.92 -23.19
CA LEU A 113 6.96 17.95 -22.16
C LEU A 113 6.27 19.23 -22.69
N SER A 114 6.52 19.60 -23.94
CA SER A 114 5.90 20.78 -24.58
C SER A 114 4.41 20.64 -24.84
N ALA A 115 3.86 19.42 -24.82
CA ALA A 115 2.44 19.14 -24.96
C ALA A 115 1.66 19.32 -23.64
N PHE A 116 2.36 19.37 -22.49
CA PHE A 116 1.73 19.44 -21.17
C PHE A 116 1.69 20.86 -20.61
N GLN A 117 0.59 21.19 -19.95
CA GLN A 117 0.35 22.44 -19.25
C GLN A 117 0.08 22.20 -17.77
N ASN A 118 -1.08 21.66 -17.41
CA ASN A 118 -1.52 21.52 -16.02
C ASN A 118 -1.71 20.06 -15.61
N GLU A 119 -1.39 19.13 -16.50
CA GLU A 119 -1.55 17.71 -16.31
C GLU A 119 -0.56 17.19 -15.28
N LYS A 120 -1.08 16.38 -14.35
CA LYS A 120 -0.32 15.74 -13.28
C LYS A 120 0.07 14.31 -13.62
N ALA A 121 -0.58 13.71 -14.61
CA ALA A 121 -0.21 12.42 -15.17
C ALA A 121 -0.24 12.45 -16.70
N ALA A 122 0.48 11.54 -17.36
CA ALA A 122 0.47 11.41 -18.80
C ALA A 122 0.85 10.01 -19.28
N MET A 123 0.29 9.64 -20.43
CA MET A 123 0.72 8.53 -21.27
C MET A 123 1.83 9.02 -22.22
N LEU A 124 2.99 8.37 -22.17
CA LEU A 124 4.17 8.77 -22.93
C LEU A 124 4.31 7.92 -24.19
N LEU A 125 4.52 6.61 -24.02
CA LEU A 125 4.75 5.65 -25.10
C LEU A 125 3.84 4.44 -24.92
N GLU A 126 3.32 3.92 -26.02
CA GLU A 126 2.58 2.66 -26.04
C GLU A 126 3.34 1.65 -26.91
N LEU A 127 3.68 0.49 -26.35
CA LEU A 127 4.05 -0.68 -27.14
C LEU A 127 2.80 -1.53 -27.29
N TYR A 128 2.41 -1.88 -28.50
CA TYR A 128 1.18 -2.64 -28.73
C TYR A 128 1.38 -3.68 -29.83
N ARG A 129 0.64 -4.78 -29.73
CA ARG A 129 0.62 -5.81 -30.75
C ARG A 129 -0.40 -5.46 -31.82
N HIS A 130 -0.02 -5.62 -33.08
CA HIS A 130 -0.88 -5.41 -34.23
C HIS A 130 -0.58 -6.43 -35.31
N ARG A 131 -1.56 -7.33 -35.57
CA ARG A 131 -1.41 -8.46 -36.50
C ARG A 131 -0.21 -9.36 -36.16
N GLY A 132 0.01 -9.61 -34.88
CA GLY A 132 1.06 -10.50 -34.38
C GLY A 132 2.42 -9.83 -34.13
N GLU A 133 2.65 -8.64 -34.69
CA GLU A 133 3.90 -7.88 -34.54
C GLU A 133 3.78 -6.76 -33.50
N TRP A 134 4.87 -6.49 -32.79
CA TRP A 134 4.94 -5.37 -31.85
C TRP A 134 5.23 -4.05 -32.58
N LYS A 135 4.56 -2.98 -32.13
CA LYS A 135 4.71 -1.62 -32.62
C LYS A 135 4.83 -0.67 -31.45
N LEU A 136 5.48 0.46 -31.70
CA LEU A 136 5.59 1.60 -30.82
C LEU A 136 4.66 2.70 -31.29
N ALA A 137 4.01 3.39 -30.37
CA ALA A 137 3.33 4.66 -30.61
C ALA A 137 3.81 5.70 -29.60
N ALA A 138 4.13 6.90 -30.09
CA ALA A 138 4.28 8.07 -29.24
C ALA A 138 2.88 8.63 -28.94
N VAL A 139 2.51 8.71 -27.67
CA VAL A 139 1.14 9.07 -27.25
C VAL A 139 1.10 10.55 -26.87
N GLY A 140 1.74 10.92 -25.76
CA GLY A 140 1.80 12.30 -25.29
C GLY A 140 0.46 12.85 -24.79
N GLN A 141 -0.42 12.01 -24.26
CA GLN A 141 -1.72 12.42 -23.73
C GLN A 141 -1.62 12.66 -22.23
N GLY A 142 -1.96 13.86 -21.77
CA GLY A 142 -1.96 14.21 -20.35
C GLY A 142 -3.34 14.11 -19.69
N PHE A 143 -3.33 14.05 -18.36
CA PHE A 143 -4.48 13.95 -17.47
C PHE A 143 -4.35 14.97 -16.33
N ALA A 144 -5.32 15.88 -16.23
CA ALA A 144 -5.33 16.93 -15.22
C ALA A 144 -5.61 16.39 -13.81
N GLY A 145 -6.52 15.41 -13.66
CA GLY A 145 -6.81 14.75 -12.39
C GLY A 145 -5.73 13.77 -11.93
N GLY A 146 -4.60 13.67 -12.65
CA GLY A 146 -3.44 12.90 -12.23
C GLY A 146 -3.62 11.40 -12.40
N LEU A 147 -2.99 10.63 -11.51
CA LEU A 147 -2.98 9.17 -11.59
C LEU A 147 -4.39 8.57 -11.52
N ALA A 148 -5.28 9.19 -10.74
CA ALA A 148 -6.70 8.88 -10.64
C ALA A 148 -7.38 8.80 -12.02
N ASP A 149 -7.39 9.88 -12.78
CA ASP A 149 -7.99 9.89 -14.13
C ASP A 149 -7.34 8.86 -15.07
N LEU A 150 -6.03 8.64 -14.92
CA LEU A 150 -5.27 7.70 -15.74
C LEU A 150 -5.64 6.24 -15.43
N ILE A 151 -5.83 5.89 -14.16
CA ILE A 151 -6.32 4.56 -13.75
C ILE A 151 -7.77 4.38 -14.23
N GLY A 152 -8.61 5.40 -14.05
CA GLY A 152 -9.96 5.48 -14.60
C GLY A 152 -10.03 5.18 -16.09
N TYR A 153 -9.08 5.74 -16.85
CA TYR A 153 -8.98 5.57 -18.30
C TYR A 153 -8.72 4.13 -18.75
N PHE A 154 -8.04 3.32 -17.94
CA PHE A 154 -7.78 1.89 -18.21
C PHE A 154 -8.82 0.96 -17.58
N GLY A 155 -9.96 1.52 -17.15
CA GLY A 155 -11.06 0.79 -16.53
C GLY A 155 -10.83 0.39 -15.07
N GLY A 156 -9.84 1.00 -14.41
CA GLY A 156 -9.80 0.98 -12.95
C GLY A 156 -10.90 1.90 -12.39
N GLU A 157 -11.48 1.55 -11.25
CA GLU A 157 -12.46 2.42 -10.59
C GLU A 157 -11.74 3.48 -9.77
N VAL A 158 -12.14 4.75 -9.92
CA VAL A 158 -11.58 5.88 -9.17
C VAL A 158 -12.73 6.77 -8.73
N GLU A 159 -12.99 6.83 -7.42
CA GLU A 159 -14.06 7.67 -6.86
C GLU A 159 -13.69 9.17 -6.95
N ALA A 160 -14.59 9.96 -7.54
CA ALA A 160 -14.41 11.39 -7.75
C ALA A 160 -14.45 12.16 -6.42
N ALA A 161 -13.36 12.86 -6.10
CA ALA A 161 -13.28 13.74 -4.95
C ALA A 161 -14.22 14.95 -5.13
N SER A 162 -15.31 15.00 -4.37
CA SER A 162 -16.18 16.18 -4.29
C SER A 162 -15.52 17.27 -3.41
N GLU A 163 -15.34 18.47 -3.98
CA GLU A 163 -14.90 19.67 -3.26
C GLU A 163 -15.86 20.01 -2.10
N GLU A 164 -15.33 20.00 -0.86
CA GLU A 164 -16.05 20.44 0.33
C GLU A 164 -16.04 21.97 0.45
N ALA A 165 -17.23 22.56 0.59
CA ALA A 165 -17.43 23.93 1.08
C ALA A 165 -17.21 24.01 2.61
N PRO A 166 -16.75 25.15 3.16
CA PRO A 166 -16.29 25.22 4.54
C PRO A 166 -17.45 25.27 5.55
N THR A 167 -17.45 24.34 6.51
CA THR A 167 -18.33 24.39 7.70
C THR A 167 -17.56 24.82 8.96
N GLN A 168 -18.16 25.77 9.67
CA GLN A 168 -17.65 26.45 10.87
C GLN A 168 -17.34 25.52 12.06
N ALA A 169 -16.28 25.89 12.78
CA ALA A 169 -15.84 25.28 14.04
C ALA A 169 -16.76 25.61 15.23
N ALA A 170 -17.01 24.61 16.08
CA ALA A 170 -17.53 24.78 17.43
C ALA A 170 -16.38 25.02 18.45
N PRO A 171 -16.63 25.71 19.58
CA PRO A 171 -15.57 26.28 20.43
C PRO A 171 -14.89 25.25 21.37
N PRO A 172 -13.66 25.54 21.85
CA PRO A 172 -12.86 24.61 22.65
C PRO A 172 -13.22 24.64 24.15
N THR A 173 -13.22 23.46 24.78
CA THR A 173 -13.16 23.31 26.25
C THR A 173 -11.71 23.29 26.77
N PRO A 174 -11.46 23.76 28.01
CA PRO A 174 -10.13 24.09 28.53
C PRO A 174 -9.27 22.87 28.95
N PRO A 175 -7.93 23.02 29.03
CA PRO A 175 -7.02 21.94 29.39
C PRO A 175 -6.92 21.77 30.92
N THR A 176 -6.79 20.52 31.38
CA THR A 176 -6.42 20.17 32.76
C THR A 176 -5.16 19.28 32.69
N PRO A 177 -4.19 19.42 33.61
CA PRO A 177 -2.78 19.22 33.32
C PRO A 177 -2.33 17.75 33.34
N ALA A 178 -1.32 17.47 32.51
CA ALA A 178 -0.59 16.22 32.48
C ALA A 178 0.12 15.98 33.81
N SER A 179 -0.12 14.81 34.42
CA SER A 179 0.77 14.20 35.38
C SER A 179 1.33 12.92 34.76
N SER A 180 2.63 12.96 34.48
CA SER A 180 3.46 11.86 34.03
C SER A 180 3.69 10.85 35.16
N VAL A 181 3.28 9.60 34.95
CA VAL A 181 3.90 8.43 35.57
C VAL A 181 3.90 7.28 34.55
N SER A 182 5.08 6.93 34.06
CA SER A 182 5.32 5.71 33.29
C SER A 182 5.29 4.51 34.24
N LEU A 183 4.24 3.69 34.16
CA LEU A 183 4.20 2.35 34.75
C LEU A 183 3.95 1.36 33.62
N VAL A 184 5.01 0.68 33.18
CA VAL A 184 4.88 -0.53 32.37
C VAL A 184 4.18 -1.56 33.24
N LYS A 185 2.87 -1.74 33.03
CA LYS A 185 2.11 -2.78 33.72
C LYS A 185 2.48 -4.11 33.07
N VAL A 186 3.26 -4.92 33.77
CA VAL A 186 3.44 -6.33 33.41
C VAL A 186 2.12 -7.01 33.76
N VAL A 187 1.34 -7.40 32.74
CA VAL A 187 0.02 -8.01 32.94
C VAL A 187 0.14 -9.48 32.59
N SER A 188 -0.17 -10.35 33.56
CA SER A 188 -0.17 -11.80 33.36
C SER A 188 -1.22 -12.18 32.31
N LEU A 189 -0.81 -12.95 31.30
CA LEU A 189 -1.63 -13.47 30.19
C LEU A 189 -2.71 -14.48 30.63
N SER A 190 -3.06 -14.58 31.92
CA SER A 190 -4.06 -15.53 32.44
C SER A 190 -5.46 -14.92 32.64
N LYS A 191 -5.63 -13.61 32.36
CA LYS A 191 -6.92 -12.90 32.43
C LYS A 191 -7.21 -12.19 31.10
N PRO A 192 -8.49 -11.95 30.74
CA PRO A 192 -8.82 -11.13 29.58
C PRO A 192 -8.25 -9.71 29.77
N ILE A 193 -7.45 -9.25 28.81
CA ILE A 193 -6.80 -7.93 28.85
C ILE A 193 -7.49 -7.07 27.79
N SER A 194 -8.16 -6.01 28.22
CA SER A 194 -8.67 -4.98 27.32
C SER A 194 -7.78 -3.76 27.46
N LEU A 195 -6.87 -3.56 26.50
CA LEU A 195 -5.97 -2.42 26.49
C LEU A 195 -6.67 -1.16 25.98
N LYS A 196 -6.38 -0.03 26.60
CA LYS A 196 -6.73 1.30 26.08
C LYS A 196 -5.62 1.82 25.18
N LYS A 197 -5.94 2.77 24.29
CA LYS A 197 -4.98 3.49 23.45
C LYS A 197 -3.78 3.98 24.27
N GLY A 198 -2.57 3.60 23.85
CA GLY A 198 -1.30 3.92 24.50
C GLY A 198 -0.83 2.93 25.57
N GLU A 199 -1.67 1.98 26.00
CA GLU A 199 -1.26 0.98 26.99
C GLU A 199 -0.33 -0.08 26.39
N GLN A 200 0.63 -0.54 27.18
CA GLN A 200 1.64 -1.52 26.80
C GLN A 200 1.51 -2.77 27.66
N VAL A 201 1.76 -3.94 27.07
CA VAL A 201 1.80 -5.22 27.75
C VAL A 201 3.00 -6.03 27.28
N SER A 202 3.67 -6.71 28.21
CA SER A 202 4.70 -7.69 27.89
C SER A 202 4.02 -9.00 27.48
N LEU A 203 4.44 -9.60 26.35
CA LEU A 203 3.89 -10.88 25.87
C LEU A 203 4.60 -12.09 26.48
N ARG A 204 5.30 -11.88 27.61
CA ARG A 204 5.92 -12.94 28.40
C ARG A 204 4.94 -13.50 29.42
N LYS A 205 4.92 -14.81 29.59
CA LYS A 205 4.18 -15.44 30.67
C LYS A 205 5.02 -15.35 31.96
N GLU A 206 4.47 -14.73 33.01
CA GLU A 206 5.14 -14.62 34.31
C GLU A 206 5.25 -15.98 35.04
N ASP A 207 4.42 -16.97 34.65
CA ASP A 207 4.20 -18.21 35.40
C ASP A 207 5.17 -19.35 35.02
N GLY A 208 6.26 -19.06 34.29
CA GLY A 208 7.21 -20.08 33.80
C GLY A 208 6.69 -20.93 32.63
N ALA A 209 5.53 -20.58 32.08
CA ALA A 209 5.00 -21.15 30.84
C ALA A 209 5.77 -20.61 29.61
N PRO A 210 5.84 -21.35 28.50
CA PRO A 210 6.59 -20.93 27.31
C PRO A 210 6.08 -19.60 26.76
N ASP A 211 7.02 -18.78 26.29
CA ASP A 211 6.75 -17.48 25.66
C ASP A 211 5.67 -17.62 24.57
N LEU A 212 4.87 -16.57 24.40
CA LEU A 212 3.86 -16.52 23.34
C LEU A 212 4.56 -16.65 21.98
N ASP A 213 4.24 -17.71 21.23
CA ASP A 213 4.82 -17.93 19.90
C ASP A 213 3.84 -17.54 18.78
N PHE A 214 2.56 -17.88 18.94
CA PHE A 214 1.54 -17.62 17.92
C PHE A 214 0.57 -16.52 18.35
N LEU A 215 0.58 -15.41 17.60
CA LEU A 215 -0.34 -14.28 17.76
C LEU A 215 -1.13 -14.07 16.46
N SER A 216 -2.36 -13.57 16.59
CA SER A 216 -3.14 -13.13 15.44
C SER A 216 -3.78 -11.76 15.65
N MET A 217 -4.00 -11.03 14.55
CA MET A 217 -4.93 -9.92 14.48
C MET A 217 -6.14 -10.34 13.65
N GLY A 218 -7.34 -10.23 14.22
CA GLY A 218 -8.60 -10.41 13.51
C GLY A 218 -9.26 -9.06 13.23
N LEU A 219 -9.82 -8.92 12.04
CA LEU A 219 -10.62 -7.79 11.58
C LEU A 219 -11.99 -8.35 11.19
N GLY A 220 -13.07 -7.74 11.68
CA GLY A 220 -14.43 -8.12 11.32
C GLY A 220 -15.32 -6.90 11.13
N TRP A 221 -16.27 -6.96 10.20
CA TRP A 221 -17.21 -5.90 9.92
C TRP A 221 -18.47 -6.40 9.21
N ASP A 222 -19.59 -5.69 9.41
CA ASP A 222 -20.83 -5.98 8.70
C ASP A 222 -21.00 -5.03 7.50
N ALA A 223 -21.33 -5.59 6.33
CA ALA A 223 -21.72 -4.80 5.17
C ALA A 223 -22.94 -3.92 5.49
N ALA A 224 -22.87 -2.63 5.13
CA ALA A 224 -23.99 -1.72 5.27
C ALA A 224 -25.11 -2.11 4.29
N GLY A 225 -26.14 -2.80 4.79
CA GLY A 225 -27.24 -3.32 3.98
C GLY A 225 -27.75 -2.34 2.90
N GLY A 226 -27.45 -2.67 1.63
CA GLY A 226 -28.10 -2.12 0.44
C GLY A 226 -27.37 -1.05 -0.37
N LYS A 227 -26.18 -0.56 0.01
CA LYS A 227 -25.37 0.35 -0.81
C LYS A 227 -23.87 0.08 -0.66
N GLY A 228 -23.29 -0.63 -1.63
CA GLY A 228 -21.85 -0.89 -1.72
C GLY A 228 -21.35 -2.01 -0.80
N SER A 229 -20.45 -2.85 -1.31
CA SER A 229 -19.62 -3.74 -0.49
C SER A 229 -18.50 -2.91 0.11
N ILE A 230 -18.37 -2.93 1.44
CA ILE A 230 -17.26 -2.25 2.13
C ILE A 230 -16.13 -3.25 2.24
N ASP A 231 -14.97 -2.84 1.74
CA ASP A 231 -13.73 -3.61 1.76
C ASP A 231 -12.77 -3.02 2.80
N LEU A 232 -12.57 -3.75 3.89
CA LEU A 232 -11.61 -3.42 4.94
C LEU A 232 -10.49 -4.45 4.95
N ASP A 233 -9.26 -3.96 5.00
CA ASP A 233 -8.07 -4.80 4.90
C ASP A 233 -7.30 -4.84 6.21
N ALA A 234 -6.92 -6.05 6.59
CA ALA A 234 -5.95 -6.30 7.63
C ALA A 234 -4.52 -6.27 7.05
N GLY A 235 -3.59 -5.61 7.74
CA GLY A 235 -2.20 -5.54 7.33
C GLY A 235 -1.22 -5.69 8.47
N CYS A 236 -0.01 -6.15 8.13
CA CYS A 236 1.13 -6.17 9.03
C CYS A 236 2.39 -5.67 8.33
N LEU A 237 3.02 -4.67 8.93
CA LEU A 237 4.25 -4.03 8.47
C LEU A 237 5.41 -4.47 9.36
N LEU A 238 6.48 -4.97 8.76
CA LEU A 238 7.69 -5.40 9.46
C LEU A 238 8.78 -4.34 9.29
N PHE A 239 9.46 -4.01 10.38
CA PHE A 239 10.57 -3.05 10.40
C PHE A 239 11.77 -3.61 11.17
N ASP A 240 12.97 -3.14 10.81
CA ASP A 240 14.19 -3.41 11.56
C ASP A 240 14.39 -2.46 12.75
N GLU A 241 15.49 -2.64 13.50
CA GLU A 241 15.83 -1.85 14.68
C GLU A 241 16.02 -0.35 14.38
N GLU A 242 16.34 -0.01 13.12
CA GLU A 242 16.46 1.37 12.64
C GLU A 242 15.14 1.91 12.08
N PHE A 243 14.06 1.16 12.28
CA PHE A 243 12.71 1.42 11.78
C PHE A 243 12.64 1.48 10.26
N LYS A 244 13.57 0.87 9.54
CA LYS A 244 13.48 0.74 8.08
C LYS A 244 12.51 -0.40 7.79
N HIS A 245 11.62 -0.13 6.84
CA HIS A 245 10.63 -1.11 6.39
C HIS A 245 11.31 -2.31 5.73
N LEU A 246 10.91 -3.51 6.13
CA LEU A 246 11.42 -4.77 5.61
C LEU A 246 10.43 -5.43 4.67
N GLU A 247 9.20 -5.64 5.15
CA GLU A 247 8.17 -6.40 4.44
C GLU A 247 6.77 -5.93 4.86
N THR A 248 5.79 -6.06 3.96
CA THR A 248 4.37 -5.88 4.26
C THR A 248 3.62 -7.16 3.91
N VAL A 249 2.76 -7.63 4.81
CA VAL A 249 1.78 -8.70 4.58
C VAL A 249 0.39 -8.10 4.64
N PHE A 250 -0.39 -8.29 3.59
CA PHE A 250 -1.73 -7.74 3.33
C PHE A 250 -2.34 -8.47 2.12
N PHE A 251 -3.55 -8.11 1.67
CA PHE A 251 -4.24 -8.81 0.59
C PHE A 251 -3.39 -9.07 -0.68
N MET A 252 -2.58 -8.11 -1.15
CA MET A 252 -1.71 -8.31 -2.32
C MET A 252 -0.49 -9.20 -2.07
N ARG A 253 -0.15 -9.47 -0.80
CA ARG A 253 0.98 -10.32 -0.40
C ARG A 253 0.63 -11.09 0.86
N LEU A 254 -0.07 -12.21 0.66
CA LEU A 254 -0.61 -13.01 1.75
C LEU A 254 0.44 -13.69 2.65
N ASN A 255 1.73 -13.65 2.32
CA ASN A 255 2.78 -14.28 3.11
C ASN A 255 4.04 -13.42 3.14
N SER A 256 4.70 -13.34 4.31
CA SER A 256 6.09 -12.87 4.39
C SER A 256 7.03 -13.87 3.71
N SER A 257 8.25 -13.43 3.38
CA SER A 257 9.22 -14.24 2.61
C SER A 257 9.49 -15.63 3.23
N ASN A 258 9.47 -15.72 4.56
CA ASN A 258 9.67 -16.96 5.30
C ASN A 258 8.39 -17.53 5.94
N LYS A 259 7.22 -16.99 5.58
CA LYS A 259 5.88 -17.41 6.05
C LYS A 259 5.64 -17.29 7.56
N SER A 260 6.49 -16.52 8.25
CA SER A 260 6.31 -16.17 9.67
C SER A 260 5.10 -15.26 9.91
N VAL A 261 4.68 -14.50 8.89
CA VAL A 261 3.46 -13.70 8.89
C VAL A 261 2.62 -14.12 7.70
N ARG A 262 1.33 -14.40 7.92
CA ARG A 262 0.40 -14.88 6.89
C ARG A 262 -0.94 -14.17 7.01
N HIS A 263 -1.54 -13.86 5.88
CA HIS A 263 -2.90 -13.34 5.74
C HIS A 263 -3.86 -14.51 5.45
N SER A 264 -5.07 -14.47 6.00
CA SER A 264 -6.11 -15.49 5.74
C SER A 264 -6.59 -15.51 4.29
N GLY A 265 -6.54 -14.37 3.64
CA GLY A 265 -7.15 -14.11 2.35
C GLY A 265 -7.96 -12.82 2.43
N ASP A 266 -8.20 -12.23 1.27
CA ASP A 266 -8.93 -10.97 1.12
C ASP A 266 -10.45 -11.22 1.21
N ASN A 267 -11.14 -10.51 2.09
CA ASN A 267 -12.60 -10.54 2.20
C ASN A 267 -13.20 -9.20 1.79
N LEU A 268 -13.59 -9.10 0.53
CA LEU A 268 -14.12 -7.88 -0.08
C LEU A 268 -15.48 -7.40 0.45
N THR A 269 -16.12 -8.14 1.35
CA THR A 269 -17.56 -7.95 1.66
C THR A 269 -17.91 -7.93 3.14
N GLY A 270 -17.06 -8.44 4.03
CA GLY A 270 -17.45 -8.69 5.42
C GLY A 270 -18.55 -9.76 5.55
N ALA A 271 -18.61 -10.70 4.58
CA ALA A 271 -19.59 -11.79 4.61
C ALA A 271 -19.09 -12.89 5.55
N GLY A 272 -19.70 -12.98 6.74
CA GLY A 272 -19.33 -13.98 7.73
C GLY A 272 -19.82 -13.62 9.12
N GLU A 273 -19.45 -14.44 10.10
CA GLU A 273 -19.57 -14.10 11.52
C GLU A 273 -18.17 -14.14 12.13
N GLY A 274 -17.78 -13.11 12.88
CA GLY A 274 -16.50 -13.06 13.58
C GLY A 274 -15.42 -12.29 12.81
N ASP A 275 -14.22 -12.86 12.73
CA ASP A 275 -13.10 -12.24 12.01
C ASP A 275 -13.21 -12.57 10.51
N ASP A 276 -13.47 -11.56 9.70
CA ASP A 276 -13.52 -11.65 8.23
C ASP A 276 -12.14 -11.80 7.62
N GLU A 277 -11.15 -11.10 8.20
CA GLU A 277 -9.74 -11.23 7.85
C GLU A 277 -8.86 -11.45 9.07
N VAL A 278 -7.80 -12.25 8.89
CA VAL A 278 -6.87 -12.59 9.97
C VAL A 278 -5.42 -12.53 9.49
N ILE A 279 -4.60 -11.76 10.21
CA ILE A 279 -3.15 -11.85 10.15
C ILE A 279 -2.66 -12.82 11.21
N PHE A 280 -1.98 -13.88 10.79
CA PHE A 280 -1.29 -14.84 11.67
C PHE A 280 0.20 -14.50 11.75
N VAL A 281 0.75 -14.51 12.96
CA VAL A 281 2.18 -14.29 13.24
C VAL A 281 2.72 -15.44 14.09
N GLU A 282 3.84 -16.01 13.64
CA GLU A 282 4.68 -16.96 14.37
C GLU A 282 6.00 -16.28 14.75
N LEU A 283 6.09 -15.85 16.00
CA LEU A 283 7.14 -14.96 16.50
C LEU A 283 8.52 -15.60 16.46
N SER A 284 8.62 -16.92 16.73
CA SER A 284 9.86 -17.68 16.67
C SER A 284 10.44 -17.80 15.26
N LYS A 285 9.61 -17.69 14.22
CA LYS A 285 10.05 -17.72 12.82
C LYS A 285 10.34 -16.34 12.25
N LEU A 286 10.09 -15.25 12.96
CA LEU A 286 10.40 -13.92 12.43
C LEU A 286 11.92 -13.79 12.16
N PRO A 287 12.33 -13.21 11.01
CA PRO A 287 13.74 -12.95 10.75
C PRO A 287 14.39 -12.18 11.90
N GLU A 288 15.67 -12.44 12.21
CA GLU A 288 16.36 -11.75 13.31
C GLU A 288 16.33 -10.22 13.15
N ARG A 289 16.49 -9.75 11.92
CA ARG A 289 16.37 -8.32 11.57
C ARG A 289 14.99 -7.71 11.79
N ALA A 290 13.92 -8.51 11.92
CA ALA A 290 12.58 -7.98 12.19
C ALA A 290 12.45 -7.68 13.69
N ALA A 291 12.55 -6.40 14.02
CA ALA A 291 12.54 -5.89 15.38
C ALA A 291 11.16 -5.33 15.79
N HIS A 292 10.39 -4.83 14.81
CA HIS A 292 9.07 -4.25 15.03
C HIS A 292 8.05 -4.76 14.02
N LEU A 293 6.84 -5.05 14.51
CA LEU A 293 5.66 -5.30 13.70
C LEU A 293 4.65 -4.20 14.00
N VAL A 294 4.03 -3.62 12.97
CA VAL A 294 2.91 -2.68 13.12
C VAL A 294 1.71 -3.23 12.38
N PHE A 295 0.64 -3.44 13.12
CA PHE A 295 -0.63 -3.92 12.61
C PHE A 295 -1.49 -2.73 12.19
N VAL A 296 -2.08 -2.84 11.00
CA VAL A 296 -2.85 -1.76 10.37
C VAL A 296 -4.18 -2.29 9.88
N VAL A 297 -5.18 -1.42 9.88
CA VAL A 297 -6.45 -1.64 9.18
C VAL A 297 -6.61 -0.51 8.19
N ASN A 298 -6.99 -0.84 6.97
CA ASN A 298 -7.25 0.13 5.91
C ASN A 298 -8.62 -0.12 5.30
N ALA A 299 -9.24 0.92 4.77
CA ALA A 299 -10.41 0.80 3.92
C ALA A 299 -9.94 1.02 2.47
N PHE A 300 -9.69 -0.08 1.75
CA PHE A 300 -9.18 -0.02 0.38
C PHE A 300 -10.15 0.65 -0.58
N SER A 301 -11.45 0.40 -0.38
CA SER A 301 -12.57 1.02 -1.09
C SER A 301 -12.74 2.54 -0.86
N GLY A 302 -11.90 3.18 -0.03
CA GLY A 302 -11.99 4.62 0.25
C GLY A 302 -13.14 5.04 1.16
N HIS A 303 -14.04 4.11 1.51
CA HIS A 303 -15.06 4.31 2.53
C HIS A 303 -14.43 4.67 3.88
N LYS A 304 -15.09 5.56 4.64
CA LYS A 304 -14.61 5.94 5.97
C LYS A 304 -15.07 4.88 6.97
N PHE A 305 -14.28 4.65 8.03
CA PHE A 305 -14.71 3.76 9.13
C PHE A 305 -16.07 4.15 9.74
N SER A 306 -16.49 5.42 9.60
CA SER A 306 -17.81 5.90 10.01
C SER A 306 -18.98 5.23 9.28
N ASP A 307 -18.75 4.70 8.08
CA ASP A 307 -19.79 4.14 7.20
C ASP A 307 -19.98 2.62 7.44
N VAL A 308 -19.09 2.02 8.24
CA VAL A 308 -19.06 0.59 8.51
C VAL A 308 -19.80 0.27 9.81
N LYS A 309 -20.67 -0.74 9.76
CA LYS A 309 -21.40 -1.20 10.95
C LYS A 309 -20.63 -2.33 11.61
N ARG A 310 -20.57 -2.30 12.95
CA ARG A 310 -20.00 -3.38 13.77
C ARG A 310 -18.58 -3.76 13.35
N ALA A 311 -17.81 -2.78 12.85
CA ALA A 311 -16.42 -2.95 12.52
C ALA A 311 -15.60 -3.03 13.80
N PHE A 312 -14.77 -4.07 13.93
CA PHE A 312 -13.87 -4.24 15.05
C PHE A 312 -12.54 -4.83 14.59
N CYS A 313 -11.51 -4.56 15.37
CA CYS A 313 -10.21 -5.19 15.22
C CYS A 313 -9.75 -5.69 16.58
N ARG A 314 -9.22 -6.91 16.63
CA ARG A 314 -8.73 -7.51 17.87
C ARG A 314 -7.38 -8.18 17.66
N LEU A 315 -6.55 -8.14 18.70
CA LEU A 315 -5.34 -8.95 18.78
C LEU A 315 -5.56 -10.06 19.80
N PHE A 316 -5.20 -11.29 19.46
CA PHE A 316 -5.45 -12.44 20.30
C PHE A 316 -4.37 -13.52 20.16
N VAL A 317 -4.21 -14.31 21.22
CA VAL A 317 -3.36 -15.51 21.21
C VAL A 317 -4.00 -16.56 20.31
N THR A 318 -3.30 -16.99 19.26
CA THR A 318 -3.89 -17.82 18.19
C THR A 318 -4.45 -19.14 18.73
N GLU A 319 -3.74 -19.77 19.67
CA GLU A 319 -4.05 -21.09 20.21
C GLU A 319 -5.26 -21.09 21.15
N THR A 320 -5.35 -20.08 22.04
CA THR A 320 -6.40 -20.01 23.07
C THR A 320 -7.55 -19.09 22.68
N LYS A 321 -7.40 -18.31 21.61
CA LYS A 321 -8.30 -17.22 21.20
C LYS A 321 -8.49 -16.13 22.27
N GLN A 322 -7.59 -16.08 23.25
CA GLN A 322 -7.63 -15.06 24.29
C GLN A 322 -7.26 -13.69 23.71
N GLU A 323 -8.18 -12.73 23.85
CA GLU A 323 -7.96 -11.35 23.41
C GLU A 323 -6.95 -10.62 24.32
N LEU A 324 -6.03 -9.93 23.67
CA LEU A 324 -5.01 -9.06 24.26
C LEU A 324 -5.37 -7.58 24.08
N ALA A 325 -6.06 -7.26 23.00
CA ALA A 325 -6.59 -5.94 22.71
C ALA A 325 -7.83 -6.06 21.81
N HIS A 326 -8.77 -5.14 22.00
CA HIS A 326 -9.97 -5.03 21.19
C HIS A 326 -10.21 -3.56 20.87
N PHE A 327 -10.50 -3.26 19.61
CA PHE A 327 -10.77 -1.93 19.10
C PHE A 327 -12.12 -1.95 18.40
N ASP A 328 -13.06 -1.13 18.89
CA ASP A 328 -14.29 -0.85 18.16
C ASP A 328 -14.00 0.25 17.14
N LEU A 329 -14.20 -0.07 15.86
CA LEU A 329 -13.97 0.83 14.73
C LEU A 329 -15.29 1.45 14.23
N SER A 330 -16.43 0.97 14.74
CA SER A 330 -17.77 1.41 14.31
C SER A 330 -17.98 2.89 14.64
N GLY A 331 -18.34 3.71 13.64
CA GLY A 331 -18.56 5.14 13.86
C GLY A 331 -17.27 5.89 14.25
N GLY A 332 -16.10 5.32 13.94
CA GLY A 332 -14.79 5.86 14.25
C GLY A 332 -14.42 7.15 13.49
N GLU A 333 -13.18 7.59 13.65
CA GLU A 333 -12.67 8.78 12.96
C GLU A 333 -12.84 8.65 11.43
N ALA A 334 -13.13 9.78 10.78
CA ALA A 334 -13.28 9.91 9.34
C ALA A 334 -11.92 9.75 8.61
N THR A 335 -11.33 8.56 8.72
CA THR A 335 -10.04 8.19 8.15
C THR A 335 -10.19 6.89 7.36
N THR A 336 -9.28 6.68 6.41
CA THR A 336 -9.23 5.48 5.55
C THR A 336 -8.25 4.43 6.09
N GLY A 337 -7.50 4.74 7.15
CA GLY A 337 -6.54 3.81 7.72
C GLY A 337 -6.19 4.11 9.17
N MET A 338 -5.87 3.07 9.93
CA MET A 338 -5.49 3.15 11.33
C MET A 338 -4.33 2.20 11.64
N LEU A 339 -3.39 2.69 12.45
CA LEU A 339 -2.42 1.84 13.13
C LEU A 339 -3.08 1.28 14.38
N MET A 340 -3.24 -0.02 14.45
CA MET A 340 -3.98 -0.68 15.53
C MET A 340 -3.09 -0.94 16.71
N SER A 341 -1.95 -1.57 16.46
CA SER A 341 -1.00 -1.95 17.50
C SER A 341 0.40 -2.09 16.93
N ARG A 342 1.39 -2.09 17.82
CA ARG A 342 2.76 -2.48 17.47
C ARG A 342 3.28 -3.55 18.41
N LEU A 343 4.12 -4.42 17.89
CA LEU A 343 4.96 -5.33 18.65
C LEU A 343 6.41 -4.92 18.46
N SER A 344 7.16 -4.84 19.55
CA SER A 344 8.60 -4.57 19.54
C SER A 344 9.34 -5.63 20.32
N ARG A 345 10.51 -6.07 19.83
CA ARG A 345 11.42 -6.87 20.65
C ARG A 345 11.83 -6.06 21.88
N SER A 346 11.75 -6.69 23.06
CA SER A 346 12.14 -6.07 24.32
C SER A 346 13.67 -5.97 24.42
N ALA A 347 14.15 -4.78 24.72
CA ALA A 347 15.58 -4.51 24.97
C ALA A 347 16.09 -5.20 26.24
N ALA A 348 15.21 -5.53 27.20
CA ALA A 348 15.56 -6.19 28.47
C ALA A 348 15.72 -7.73 28.35
N GLY A 349 16.00 -8.21 27.12
CA GLY A 349 16.23 -9.60 26.77
C GLY A 349 14.96 -10.34 26.37
N GLY A 350 14.96 -10.96 25.19
CA GLY A 350 14.29 -12.21 24.82
C GLY A 350 12.76 -12.29 24.76
N GLY A 351 12.01 -11.21 24.54
CA GLY A 351 10.55 -11.28 24.44
C GLY A 351 9.95 -10.17 23.61
N TRP A 352 8.67 -10.28 23.27
CA TRP A 352 7.93 -9.24 22.55
C TRP A 352 7.11 -8.39 23.51
N GLN A 353 7.08 -7.09 23.27
CA GLN A 353 6.21 -6.14 23.95
C GLN A 353 5.18 -5.61 22.95
N MET A 354 3.91 -5.62 23.33
CA MET A 354 2.82 -5.10 22.53
C MET A 354 2.36 -3.74 23.08
N THR A 355 2.06 -2.81 22.18
CA THR A 355 1.46 -1.51 22.48
C THR A 355 0.19 -1.33 21.65
N ALA A 356 -0.93 -1.02 22.31
CA ALA A 356 -2.16 -0.62 21.62
C ALA A 356 -2.04 0.83 21.14
N LEU A 357 -2.25 1.08 19.85
CA LEU A 357 -2.06 2.40 19.22
C LEU A 357 -3.40 3.10 18.96
N GLY A 358 -4.25 2.54 18.09
CA GLY A 358 -5.49 3.20 17.65
C GLY A 358 -5.24 4.60 17.07
N ILE A 359 -4.25 4.75 16.19
CA ILE A 359 -3.80 6.04 15.65
C ILE A 359 -4.19 6.15 14.19
N SER A 360 -4.84 7.24 13.81
CA SER A 360 -5.23 7.50 12.42
C SER A 360 -4.00 7.64 11.50
N ALA A 361 -4.05 6.89 10.41
CA ALA A 361 -3.04 6.84 9.36
C ALA A 361 -3.77 6.89 8.02
N PRO A 362 -4.12 8.10 7.54
CA PRO A 362 -4.92 8.29 6.32
C PRO A 362 -4.15 7.72 5.12
N ALA A 363 -4.47 6.47 4.81
CA ALA A 363 -3.90 5.65 3.77
C ALA A 363 -4.94 4.58 3.44
N MET A 364 -5.16 4.31 2.16
CA MET A 364 -6.12 3.29 1.71
C MET A 364 -5.50 1.88 1.67
N THR A 365 -4.18 1.76 1.87
CA THR A 365 -3.49 0.46 1.87
C THR A 365 -2.50 0.38 3.02
N ALA A 366 -2.19 -0.85 3.43
CA ALA A 366 -1.16 -1.12 4.43
C ALA A 366 0.19 -0.49 4.05
N ARG A 367 0.52 -0.48 2.75
CA ARG A 367 1.73 0.18 2.22
C ARG A 367 1.70 1.70 2.39
N GLY A 368 0.56 2.34 2.14
CA GLY A 368 0.39 3.78 2.38
C GLY A 368 0.62 4.15 3.86
N SER A 369 0.33 3.23 4.78
CA SER A 369 0.56 3.43 6.21
C SER A 369 2.03 3.34 6.64
N ILE A 370 2.98 2.91 5.78
CA ILE A 370 4.40 2.70 6.14
C ILE A 370 5.05 3.95 6.72
N LYS A 371 4.93 5.10 6.04
CA LYS A 371 5.57 6.34 6.51
C LYS A 371 5.04 6.76 7.88
N ARG A 372 3.73 6.63 8.10
CA ARG A 372 3.10 6.96 9.38
C ARG A 372 3.51 5.98 10.48
N ALA A 373 3.54 4.68 10.19
CA ALA A 373 4.01 3.66 11.12
C ALA A 373 5.48 3.87 11.49
N GLN A 374 6.33 4.22 10.52
CA GLN A 374 7.73 4.52 10.77
C GLN A 374 7.92 5.77 11.64
N GLN A 375 7.12 6.82 11.42
CA GLN A 375 7.13 8.01 12.25
C GLN A 375 6.70 7.68 13.69
N GLU A 376 5.61 6.92 13.86
CA GLU A 376 5.14 6.49 15.17
C GLU A 376 6.19 5.68 15.95
N LEU A 377 6.91 4.78 15.27
CA LEU A 377 8.00 4.02 15.89
C LEU A 377 9.14 4.92 16.36
N ARG A 378 9.46 5.99 15.62
CA ARG A 378 10.48 6.98 16.00
C ARG A 378 10.04 7.83 17.19
N ASP A 379 8.79 8.25 17.20
CA ASP A 379 8.22 9.12 18.26
C ASP A 379 8.06 8.35 19.59
N SER A 380 7.89 7.03 19.51
CA SER A 380 7.77 6.10 20.63
C SER A 380 9.09 5.66 21.26
N ARG A 381 10.24 6.13 20.77
CA ARG A 381 11.59 5.65 21.17
C ARG A 381 12.06 6.19 22.52
#